data_AF-A0A0G3BU48-F1
#
_entry.id   AF-A0A0G3BU48-F1
#
_cell.length_a   1.000
_cell.length_b   1.000
_cell.length_c   1.000
_cell.angle_alpha   90.00
_cell.angle_beta   90.00
_cell.angle_gamma   90.00
#
_symmetry.space_group_name_H-M   'P 1'
#
loop_
_entity.id
_entity.type
_entity.pdbx_description
1 polymer ?
#
loop_
_entity_poly.entity_id
_entity_poly.type
_entity_poly.pdbx_seq_one_letter_code
_entity_poly.pdbx_strand_id
1 'polypeptide(L)'
;MARLLFVGLVASSLVGGVLGGLVRAGVLLPGAVSGGWVPHAVLAHAFLMVSGFMGTVIGLERAVALKARWSFWAPSLSALGGVCALAGAGAAAAALAVAAALLFVGVNLHVVRRHREPHTVLLLVGAVGWLVGNALYAAGLPADAVVPWWFSFLVLTIAAERLEMTRLMRRRAGAAEVLYLLLGTLLAGAATASLAPAAGQLVFGLALAGLAVWLLCFDIARRTVKANALSRYMAVCLLLGYGWLGVAGLAWIGVGLGHAVRDTALHALALGFVVSMMLAHAPVILPAVAKVKLLYGPVFYLPLALLHLSLLVRVGVPGLLPAGAIGNAAAMGLFAAIVAGAAWAWRRKHSSTSSLRTRHASAHH
;
A
#
# COMPACT_ATOMS: atom_id res chain seq x y z
N MET A 1 13.64 -4.45 -21.68
CA MET A 1 13.42 -5.78 -21.07
C MET A 1 13.28 -5.74 -19.54
N ALA A 2 14.28 -5.28 -18.78
CA ALA A 2 14.26 -5.31 -17.30
C ALA A 2 13.05 -4.61 -16.62
N ARG A 3 12.58 -3.47 -17.15
CA ARG A 3 11.41 -2.77 -16.57
C ARG A 3 10.10 -3.54 -16.74
N LEU A 4 9.90 -4.18 -17.90
CA LEU A 4 8.69 -4.96 -18.17
C LEU A 4 8.65 -6.22 -17.30
N LEU A 5 9.82 -6.85 -17.10
CA LEU A 5 9.97 -7.95 -16.16
C LEU A 5 9.57 -7.51 -14.74
N PHE A 6 10.08 -6.37 -14.26
CA PHE A 6 9.75 -5.86 -12.93
C PHE A 6 8.26 -5.57 -12.74
N VAL A 7 7.63 -4.94 -13.73
CA VAL A 7 6.17 -4.71 -13.74
C VAL A 7 5.42 -6.05 -13.71
N GLY A 8 5.87 -7.05 -14.46
CA GLY A 8 5.29 -8.39 -14.45
C GLY A 8 5.37 -9.07 -13.08
N LEU A 9 6.50 -8.93 -12.37
CA LEU A 9 6.69 -9.50 -11.02
C LEU A 9 5.82 -8.80 -9.95
N VAL A 10 5.69 -7.48 -10.05
CA VAL A 10 4.78 -6.72 -9.18
C VAL A 10 3.32 -7.12 -9.47
N ALA A 11 2.95 -7.22 -10.74
CA ALA A 11 1.62 -7.60 -11.17
C ALA A 11 1.28 -9.04 -10.76
N SER A 12 2.21 -9.99 -10.81
CA SER A 12 1.97 -11.37 -10.38
C SER A 12 1.67 -11.45 -8.88
N SER A 13 2.41 -10.72 -8.05
CA SER A 13 2.15 -10.64 -6.61
C SER A 13 0.78 -10.01 -6.32
N LEU A 14 0.44 -8.93 -7.03
CA LEU A 14 -0.86 -8.27 -6.90
C LEU A 14 -2.02 -9.17 -7.31
N VAL A 15 -1.95 -9.76 -8.51
CA VAL A 15 -2.98 -10.65 -9.04
C VAL A 15 -3.13 -11.88 -8.14
N GLY A 16 -2.01 -12.49 -7.72
CA GLY A 16 -2.07 -13.62 -6.81
C GLY A 16 -2.65 -13.27 -5.45
N GLY A 17 -2.24 -12.15 -4.86
CA GLY A 17 -2.84 -11.65 -3.63
C GLY A 17 -4.35 -11.42 -3.76
N VAL A 18 -4.80 -10.78 -4.84
CA VAL A 18 -6.23 -10.52 -5.09
C VAL A 18 -7.01 -11.82 -5.29
N LEU A 19 -6.55 -12.74 -6.14
CA LEU A 19 -7.25 -14.01 -6.36
C LEU A 19 -7.27 -14.88 -5.09
N GLY A 20 -6.16 -14.95 -4.37
CA GLY A 20 -6.10 -15.60 -3.06
C GLY A 20 -7.11 -14.99 -2.08
N GLY A 21 -7.23 -13.66 -2.06
CA GLY A 21 -8.20 -12.93 -1.24
C GLY A 21 -9.65 -13.19 -1.62
N LEU A 22 -9.96 -13.31 -2.91
CA LEU A 22 -11.30 -13.65 -3.40
C LEU A 22 -11.73 -15.04 -2.94
N VAL A 23 -10.85 -16.05 -3.06
CA VAL A 23 -11.15 -17.40 -2.57
C VAL A 23 -11.33 -17.41 -1.05
N ARG A 24 -10.49 -16.67 -0.30
CA ARG A 24 -10.68 -16.49 1.15
C ARG A 24 -12.00 -15.83 1.52
N ALA A 25 -12.54 -14.99 0.65
CA ALA A 25 -13.84 -14.34 0.82
C ALA A 25 -15.02 -15.24 0.39
N GLY A 26 -14.78 -16.48 -0.04
CA GLY A 26 -15.81 -17.44 -0.45
C GLY A 26 -16.15 -17.41 -1.94
N VAL A 27 -15.37 -16.72 -2.78
CA VAL A 27 -15.57 -16.73 -4.23
C VAL A 27 -15.00 -18.01 -4.83
N LEU A 28 -15.84 -18.77 -5.53
CA LEU A 28 -15.44 -19.98 -6.23
C LEU A 28 -14.75 -19.61 -7.56
N LEU A 29 -13.43 -19.77 -7.62
CA LEU A 29 -12.66 -19.57 -8.84
C LEU A 29 -12.41 -20.92 -9.54
N PRO A 30 -12.56 -20.99 -10.88
CA PRO A 30 -12.12 -22.16 -11.65
C PRO A 30 -10.64 -22.45 -11.38
N GLY A 31 -10.31 -23.69 -11.01
CA GLY A 31 -8.94 -24.10 -10.71
C GLY A 31 -8.44 -23.78 -9.30
N ALA A 32 -9.27 -23.24 -8.41
CA ALA A 32 -8.90 -23.03 -7.00
C ALA A 32 -8.68 -24.34 -6.21
N VAL A 33 -9.19 -25.46 -6.72
CA VAL A 33 -9.16 -26.78 -6.04
C VAL A 33 -8.15 -27.75 -6.68
N SER A 34 -7.68 -27.49 -7.91
CA SER A 34 -6.74 -28.35 -8.64
C SER A 34 -5.30 -27.82 -8.55
N GLY A 35 -4.31 -28.71 -8.42
CA GLY A 35 -2.89 -28.45 -8.11
C GLY A 35 -2.13 -27.45 -9.00
N GLY A 36 -2.44 -26.16 -8.84
CA GLY A 36 -1.75 -25.03 -9.45
C GLY A 36 -1.31 -23.98 -8.40
N TRP A 37 -1.08 -22.75 -8.83
CA TRP A 37 -0.54 -21.68 -7.99
C TRP A 37 -1.59 -20.97 -7.12
N VAL A 38 -2.89 -21.16 -7.40
CA VAL A 38 -3.99 -20.48 -6.67
C VAL A 38 -4.07 -20.91 -5.20
N PRO A 39 -4.01 -22.21 -4.83
CA PRO A 39 -3.94 -22.63 -3.42
C PRO A 39 -2.78 -21.97 -2.65
N HIS A 40 -1.60 -21.86 -3.25
CA HIS A 40 -0.47 -21.16 -2.64
C HIS A 40 -0.76 -19.67 -2.44
N ALA A 41 -1.45 -19.03 -3.39
CA ALA A 41 -1.88 -17.64 -3.28
C ALA A 41 -2.91 -17.42 -2.16
N VAL A 42 -3.79 -18.39 -1.89
CA VAL A 42 -4.76 -18.36 -0.77
C VAL A 42 -4.05 -18.36 0.58
N LEU A 43 -3.03 -19.21 0.73
CA LEU A 43 -2.23 -19.31 1.94
C LEU A 43 -1.32 -18.08 2.12
N ALA A 44 -0.69 -17.64 1.03
CA ALA A 44 0.24 -16.53 1.02
C ALA A 44 -0.42 -15.15 0.83
N HIS A 45 -1.75 -15.03 0.87
CA HIS A 45 -2.48 -13.80 0.53
C HIS A 45 -1.89 -12.53 1.18
N ALA A 46 -1.74 -12.51 2.51
CA ALA A 46 -1.20 -11.36 3.23
C ALA A 46 0.27 -11.08 2.85
N PHE A 47 1.08 -12.14 2.71
CA PHE A 47 2.47 -12.03 2.28
C PHE A 47 2.59 -11.44 0.87
N LEU A 48 1.77 -11.91 -0.08
CA LEU A 48 1.75 -11.41 -1.45
C LEU A 48 1.33 -9.95 -1.53
N MET A 49 0.32 -9.55 -0.75
CA MET A 49 -0.14 -8.17 -0.72
C MET A 49 0.87 -7.23 -0.06
N VAL A 50 1.45 -7.60 1.07
CA VAL A 50 2.36 -6.71 1.80
C VAL A 50 3.81 -6.86 1.33
N SER A 51 4.41 -8.03 1.49
CA SER A 51 5.83 -8.23 1.17
C SER A 51 6.08 -8.42 -0.32
N GLY A 52 5.20 -9.11 -1.05
CA GLY A 52 5.35 -9.30 -2.50
C GLY A 52 5.05 -8.05 -3.31
N PHE A 53 3.93 -7.37 -3.02
CA PHE A 53 3.44 -6.22 -3.79
C PHE A 53 3.88 -4.88 -3.17
N MET A 54 3.38 -4.52 -1.98
CA MET A 54 3.64 -3.19 -1.40
C MET A 54 5.13 -2.98 -1.10
N GLY A 55 5.82 -3.96 -0.52
CA GLY A 55 7.26 -3.91 -0.26
C GLY A 55 8.09 -3.69 -1.52
N THR A 56 7.70 -4.33 -2.62
CA THR A 56 8.34 -4.13 -3.93
C THR A 56 8.09 -2.74 -4.47
N VAL A 57 6.85 -2.24 -4.44
CA VAL A 57 6.49 -0.91 -4.98
C VAL A 57 7.15 0.21 -4.18
N ILE A 58 7.05 0.15 -2.84
CA ILE A 58 7.67 1.13 -1.93
C ILE A 58 9.20 1.07 -2.08
N GLY A 59 9.77 -0.13 -2.12
CA GLY A 59 11.20 -0.33 -2.33
C GLY A 59 11.69 0.25 -3.67
N LEU A 60 10.92 0.05 -4.75
CA LEU A 60 11.25 0.58 -6.07
C LEU A 60 11.22 2.10 -6.10
N GLU A 61 10.21 2.71 -5.48
CA GLU A 61 10.11 4.16 -5.38
C GLU A 61 11.34 4.75 -4.69
N ARG A 62 11.73 4.18 -3.54
CA ARG A 62 12.93 4.62 -2.81
C ARG A 62 14.21 4.39 -3.61
N ALA A 63 14.32 3.27 -4.31
CA ALA A 63 15.49 2.98 -5.15
C ALA A 63 15.63 3.98 -6.31
N VAL A 64 14.50 4.35 -6.93
CA VAL A 64 14.47 5.38 -7.99
C VAL A 64 14.83 6.75 -7.44
N ALA A 65 14.35 7.11 -6.25
CA ALA A 65 14.68 8.38 -5.60
C ALA A 65 16.17 8.50 -5.25
N LEU A 66 16.77 7.41 -4.73
CA LEU A 66 18.18 7.40 -4.32
C LEU A 66 19.16 7.33 -5.51
N LYS A 67 18.72 6.83 -6.68
CA LYS A 67 19.53 6.66 -7.90
C LYS A 67 20.78 5.78 -7.72
N ALA A 68 20.83 4.94 -6.69
CA ALA A 68 21.94 4.03 -6.42
C ALA A 68 21.62 2.60 -6.89
N ARG A 69 22.49 1.98 -7.68
CA ARG A 69 22.25 0.65 -8.28
C ARG A 69 21.94 -0.44 -7.24
N TRP A 70 22.64 -0.43 -6.11
CA TRP A 70 22.45 -1.43 -5.05
C TRP A 70 21.07 -1.33 -4.37
N SER A 71 20.42 -0.16 -4.38
CA SER A 71 19.11 0.01 -3.74
C SER A 71 17.99 -0.77 -4.44
N PHE A 72 18.20 -1.18 -5.69
CA PHE A 72 17.27 -2.03 -6.44
C PHE A 72 17.28 -3.49 -6.00
N TRP A 73 18.26 -3.93 -5.20
CA TRP A 73 18.29 -5.30 -4.68
C TRP A 73 17.12 -5.57 -3.74
N ALA A 74 16.79 -4.64 -2.85
CA ALA A 74 15.68 -4.78 -1.91
C ALA A 74 14.33 -5.08 -2.61
N PRO A 75 13.83 -4.24 -3.54
CA PRO A 75 12.58 -4.53 -4.22
C PRO A 75 12.68 -5.73 -5.19
N SER A 76 13.87 -6.07 -5.71
CA SER A 76 14.04 -7.28 -6.53
C SER A 76 13.87 -8.57 -5.73
N LEU A 77 14.48 -8.65 -4.54
CA LEU A 77 14.30 -9.79 -3.63
C LEU A 77 12.86 -9.90 -3.13
N SER A 78 12.22 -8.76 -2.84
CA SER A 78 10.81 -8.67 -2.46
C SER A 78 9.90 -9.27 -3.55
N ALA A 79 10.14 -8.90 -4.81
CA ALA A 79 9.41 -9.39 -5.97
C ALA A 79 9.63 -10.90 -6.21
N LEU A 80 10.88 -11.36 -6.10
CA LEU A 80 11.23 -12.78 -6.20
C LEU A 80 10.60 -13.60 -5.07
N GLY A 81 10.54 -13.07 -3.85
CA GLY A 81 9.84 -13.68 -2.73
C GLY A 81 8.35 -13.92 -3.03
N GLY A 82 7.69 -12.96 -3.68
CA GLY A 82 6.31 -13.11 -4.16
C GLY A 82 6.15 -14.25 -5.17
N VAL A 83 7.08 -14.39 -6.12
CA VAL A 83 7.09 -15.52 -7.08
C VAL A 83 7.31 -16.85 -6.38
N CYS A 84 8.26 -16.94 -5.45
CA CYS A 84 8.48 -18.15 -4.65
C CYS A 84 7.23 -18.53 -3.86
N ALA A 85 6.52 -17.56 -3.30
CA ALA A 85 5.26 -17.82 -2.58
C ALA A 85 4.19 -18.40 -3.51
N LEU A 86 4.03 -17.87 -4.74
CA LEU A 86 3.10 -18.42 -5.73
C LEU A 86 3.49 -19.82 -6.22
N ALA A 87 4.78 -20.11 -6.26
CA ALA A 87 5.33 -21.42 -6.61
C ALA A 87 5.30 -22.45 -5.47
N GLY A 88 4.75 -22.09 -4.29
CA GLY A 88 4.71 -22.98 -3.12
C GLY A 88 6.03 -23.10 -2.36
N ALA A 89 7.07 -22.37 -2.75
CA ALA A 89 8.39 -22.37 -2.11
C ALA A 89 8.41 -21.43 -0.88
N GLY A 90 7.60 -21.74 0.14
CA GLY A 90 7.36 -20.88 1.30
C GLY A 90 8.61 -20.48 2.08
N ALA A 91 9.55 -21.41 2.32
CA ALA A 91 10.79 -21.12 3.03
C ALA A 91 11.70 -20.13 2.25
N ALA A 92 11.82 -20.33 0.93
CA ALA A 92 12.56 -19.42 0.07
C ALA A 92 11.89 -18.03 0.02
N ALA A 93 10.56 -17.99 -0.07
CA ALA A 93 9.80 -16.73 -0.03
C ALA A 93 10.06 -15.94 1.25
N ALA A 94 10.03 -16.62 2.40
CA ALA A 94 10.29 -16.00 3.70
C ALA A 94 11.73 -15.48 3.81
N ALA A 95 12.73 -16.29 3.42
CA ALA A 95 14.14 -15.90 3.44
C ALA A 95 14.41 -14.68 2.54
N LEU A 96 13.84 -14.68 1.33
CA LEU A 96 13.94 -13.56 0.40
C LEU A 96 13.28 -12.28 0.95
N ALA A 97 12.14 -12.39 1.63
CA ALA A 97 11.47 -11.25 2.24
C ALA A 97 12.28 -10.66 3.42
N VAL A 98 12.93 -11.50 4.23
CA VAL A 98 13.85 -11.03 5.29
C VAL A 98 15.05 -10.30 4.66
N ALA A 99 15.68 -10.89 3.65
CA ALA A 99 16.80 -10.26 2.95
C ALA A 99 16.40 -8.94 2.28
N ALA A 100 15.22 -8.89 1.65
CA ALA A 100 14.65 -7.68 1.06
C ALA A 100 14.47 -6.57 2.10
N ALA A 101 13.87 -6.89 3.25
CA ALA A 101 13.64 -5.93 4.32
C ALA A 101 14.94 -5.46 4.97
N LEU A 102 15.93 -6.34 5.16
CA LEU A 102 17.25 -5.98 5.68
C LEU A 102 17.97 -4.99 4.75
N LEU A 103 17.97 -5.25 3.44
CA LEU A 103 18.51 -4.31 2.46
C LEU A 103 17.73 -3.00 2.44
N PHE A 104 16.40 -3.05 2.57
CA PHE A 104 15.56 -1.86 2.61
C PHE A 104 15.82 -1.00 3.87
N VAL A 105 16.09 -1.62 5.02
CA VAL A 105 16.61 -0.92 6.22
C VAL A 105 17.94 -0.24 5.89
N GLY A 106 18.86 -0.92 5.20
CA GLY A 106 20.12 -0.33 4.74
C GLY A 106 19.93 0.88 3.82
N VAL A 107 18.97 0.81 2.88
CA VAL A 107 18.58 1.94 2.01
C VAL A 107 18.09 3.12 2.84
N ASN A 108 17.16 2.91 3.77
CA ASN A 108 16.61 3.99 4.59
C ASN A 108 17.64 4.56 5.57
N LEU A 109 18.53 3.73 6.11
CA LEU A 109 19.64 4.19 6.96
C LEU A 109 20.60 5.08 6.16
N HIS A 110 20.88 4.73 4.91
CA HIS A 110 21.69 5.56 4.02
C HIS A 110 21.03 6.92 3.75
N VAL A 111 19.71 6.95 3.54
CA VAL A 111 18.94 8.19 3.36
C VAL A 111 19.02 9.06 4.62
N VAL A 112 18.78 8.50 5.81
CA VAL A 112 18.85 9.23 7.08
C VAL A 112 20.25 9.80 7.34
N ARG A 113 21.30 9.06 7.00
CA ARG A 113 22.69 9.53 7.14
C ARG A 113 23.03 10.69 6.22
N ARG A 114 22.40 10.77 5.04
CA ARG A 114 22.60 11.86 4.08
C ARG A 114 21.76 13.10 4.44
N HIS A 115 20.50 12.89 4.78
CA HIS A 115 19.53 13.95 5.08
C HIS A 115 18.63 13.51 6.25
N ARG A 116 19.04 13.91 7.46
CA ARG A 116 18.30 13.58 8.67
C ARG A 116 17.15 14.53 8.86
N GLU A 117 15.94 14.01 8.63
CA GLU A 117 14.69 14.72 8.79
C GLU A 117 13.69 13.81 9.51
N PRO A 118 12.67 14.34 10.22
CA PRO A 118 11.75 13.49 10.97
C PRO A 118 11.02 12.44 10.11
N HIS A 119 10.69 12.76 8.86
CA HIS A 119 10.06 11.81 7.94
C HIS A 119 11.03 10.71 7.49
N THR A 120 12.32 11.00 7.28
CA THR A 120 13.31 9.98 6.90
C THR A 120 13.57 9.00 8.04
N VAL A 121 13.54 9.48 9.29
CA VAL A 121 13.64 8.61 10.48
C VAL A 121 12.41 7.71 10.59
N LEU A 122 11.19 8.23 10.38
CA LEU A 122 9.98 7.40 10.38
C LEU A 122 10.00 6.31 9.29
N LEU A 123 10.49 6.62 8.08
CA LEU A 123 10.66 5.62 7.02
C LEU A 123 11.63 4.51 7.44
N LEU A 124 12.73 4.85 8.12
CA LEU A 124 13.64 3.86 8.68
C LEU A 124 12.96 2.99 9.74
N VAL A 125 12.20 3.58 10.67
CA VAL A 125 11.45 2.83 11.68
C VAL A 125 10.42 1.90 11.02
N GLY A 126 9.72 2.38 9.98
CA GLY A 126 8.82 1.55 9.17
C GLY A 126 9.55 0.37 8.52
N ALA A 127 10.73 0.61 7.93
CA ALA A 127 11.55 -0.45 7.33
C ALA A 127 11.99 -1.51 8.37
N VAL A 128 12.34 -1.08 9.58
CA VAL A 128 12.64 -2.00 10.71
C VAL A 128 11.40 -2.79 11.08
N GLY A 129 10.23 -2.16 11.15
CA GLY A 129 8.96 -2.87 11.39
C GLY A 129 8.68 -3.93 10.32
N TRP A 130 8.96 -3.64 9.05
CA TRP A 130 8.84 -4.64 7.97
C TRP A 130 9.81 -5.81 8.14
N LEU A 131 11.06 -5.53 8.53
CA LEU A 131 12.07 -6.55 8.83
C LEU A 131 11.63 -7.46 9.98
N VAL A 132 11.13 -6.88 11.08
CA VAL A 132 10.61 -7.63 12.22
C VAL A 132 9.45 -8.53 11.78
N GLY A 133 8.47 -7.98 11.04
CA GLY A 133 7.35 -8.77 10.53
C GLY A 133 7.79 -9.94 9.64
N ASN A 134 8.75 -9.71 8.73
CA ASN A 134 9.28 -10.78 7.87
C ASN A 134 10.11 -11.81 8.64
N ALA A 135 10.85 -11.40 9.68
CA ALA A 135 11.60 -12.32 10.53
C ALA A 135 10.67 -13.22 11.36
N LEU A 136 9.61 -12.65 11.94
CA LEU A 136 8.56 -13.41 12.63
C LEU A 136 7.86 -14.38 11.68
N TYR A 137 7.55 -13.94 10.46
CA TYR A 137 6.97 -14.80 9.42
C TYR A 137 7.90 -15.96 9.06
N ALA A 138 9.19 -15.69 8.86
CA ALA A 138 10.20 -16.72 8.57
C ALA A 138 10.40 -17.71 9.72
N ALA A 139 10.22 -17.26 10.96
CA ALA A 139 10.24 -18.11 12.15
C ALA A 139 8.91 -18.89 12.38
N GLY A 140 7.93 -18.76 11.48
CA GLY A 140 6.68 -19.53 11.54
C GLY A 140 5.68 -19.03 12.58
N LEU A 141 5.81 -17.79 13.05
CA LEU A 141 4.90 -17.21 14.03
C LEU A 141 3.51 -16.97 13.41
N PRO A 142 2.44 -17.00 14.24
CA PRO A 142 1.08 -16.82 13.75
C PRO A 142 0.87 -15.43 13.16
N ALA A 143 -0.12 -15.32 12.26
CA ALA A 143 -0.47 -14.09 11.57
C ALA A 143 -0.79 -12.92 12.54
N ASP A 144 -1.30 -13.21 13.74
CA ASP A 144 -1.63 -12.17 14.72
C ASP A 144 -0.38 -11.48 15.30
N ALA A 145 0.78 -12.14 15.28
CA ALA A 145 2.06 -11.52 15.60
C ALA A 145 2.66 -10.79 14.40
N VAL A 146 2.56 -11.36 13.20
CA VAL A 146 3.23 -10.89 11.98
C VAL A 146 2.53 -9.66 11.36
N VAL A 147 1.21 -9.73 11.19
CA VAL A 147 0.43 -8.77 10.42
C VAL A 147 0.43 -7.34 11.01
N PRO A 148 0.39 -7.14 12.34
CA PRO A 148 0.54 -5.80 12.92
C PRO A 148 1.86 -5.10 12.55
N TRP A 149 2.97 -5.84 12.47
CA TRP A 149 4.27 -5.28 12.03
C TRP A 149 4.26 -4.87 10.56
N TRP A 150 3.70 -5.73 9.71
CA TRP A 150 3.48 -5.44 8.29
C TRP A 150 2.61 -4.21 8.06
N PHE A 151 1.51 -4.06 8.81
CA PHE A 151 0.71 -2.84 8.73
C PHE A 151 1.40 -1.62 9.35
N SER A 152 2.16 -1.79 10.43
CA SER A 152 2.96 -0.70 11.01
C SER A 152 3.91 -0.11 9.98
N PHE A 153 4.59 -0.97 9.20
CA PHE A 153 5.43 -0.53 8.08
C PHE A 153 4.66 0.37 7.11
N LEU A 154 3.48 -0.05 6.65
CA LEU A 154 2.67 0.70 5.69
C LEU A 154 2.16 2.02 6.29
N VAL A 155 1.63 1.98 7.52
CA VAL A 155 1.11 3.16 8.23
C VAL A 155 2.23 4.17 8.51
N LEU A 156 3.41 3.72 8.95
CA LEU A 156 4.58 4.58 9.17
C LEU A 156 5.09 5.20 7.87
N THR A 157 5.09 4.42 6.78
CA THR A 157 5.49 4.93 5.46
C THR A 157 4.55 6.04 5.00
N ILE A 158 3.23 5.81 5.09
CA ILE A 158 2.22 6.82 4.76
C ILE A 158 2.38 8.04 5.67
N ALA A 159 2.50 7.86 6.99
CA ALA A 159 2.69 8.96 7.94
C ALA A 159 3.94 9.79 7.63
N ALA A 160 5.05 9.14 7.26
CA ALA A 160 6.28 9.80 6.87
C ALA A 160 6.10 10.67 5.62
N GLU A 161 5.48 10.13 4.57
CA GLU A 161 5.18 10.86 3.34
C GLU A 161 4.28 12.08 3.62
N ARG A 162 3.27 11.92 4.50
CA ARG A 162 2.42 13.04 4.93
C ARG A 162 3.21 14.12 5.69
N LEU A 163 4.14 13.72 6.55
CA LEU A 163 5.01 14.66 7.26
C LEU A 163 5.97 15.41 6.32
N GLU A 164 6.46 14.75 5.26
CA GLU A 164 7.29 15.38 4.23
C GLU A 164 6.51 16.48 3.49
N MET A 165 5.26 16.19 3.12
CA MET A 165 4.40 17.11 2.37
C MET A 165 3.89 18.30 3.19
N THR A 166 3.79 18.15 4.51
CA THR A 166 3.32 19.20 5.43
C THR A 166 4.46 19.98 6.08
N ARG A 167 5.73 19.72 5.68
CA ARG A 167 6.91 20.34 6.31
C ARG A 167 6.94 21.88 6.22
N LEU A 168 6.37 22.44 5.15
CA LEU A 168 6.35 23.89 4.91
C LEU A 168 5.17 24.60 5.60
N MET A 169 4.35 23.85 6.34
CA MET A 169 3.18 24.40 7.02
C MET A 169 3.48 24.68 8.49
N ARG A 170 2.87 25.76 9.01
CA ARG A 170 2.90 26.07 10.44
C ARG A 170 2.17 24.96 11.22
N ARG A 171 2.92 24.16 11.97
CA ARG A 171 2.38 23.11 12.84
C ARG A 171 1.79 23.74 14.10
N ARG A 172 0.65 23.22 14.56
CA ARG A 172 0.10 23.57 15.87
C ARG A 172 1.01 22.96 16.95
N ALA A 173 1.27 23.68 18.03
CA ALA A 173 2.05 23.17 19.16
C ALA A 173 1.42 21.86 19.69
N GLY A 174 2.25 20.86 20.00
CA GLY A 174 1.81 19.55 20.51
C GLY A 174 1.36 18.54 19.45
N ALA A 175 1.10 18.96 18.21
CA ALA A 175 0.57 18.04 17.19
C ALA A 175 1.59 16.97 16.77
N ALA A 176 2.88 17.29 16.73
CA ALA A 176 3.91 16.34 16.33
C ALA A 176 4.16 15.30 17.43
N GLU A 177 4.14 15.73 18.69
CA GLU A 177 4.33 14.92 19.88
C GLU A 177 3.23 13.88 20.01
N VAL A 178 1.96 14.28 19.82
CA VAL A 178 0.82 13.35 19.80
C VAL A 178 0.96 12.34 18.65
N LEU A 179 1.40 12.77 17.46
CA LEU A 179 1.64 11.86 16.35
C LEU A 179 2.70 10.81 16.70
N TYR A 180 3.84 11.23 17.27
CA TYR A 180 4.90 10.31 17.65
C TYR A 180 4.47 9.36 18.77
N LEU A 181 3.69 9.83 19.74
CA LEU A 181 3.09 8.99 20.77
C LEU A 181 2.18 7.93 20.16
N LEU A 182 1.31 8.30 19.23
CA LEU A 182 0.40 7.36 18.54
C LEU A 182 1.16 6.34 17.70
N LEU A 183 2.20 6.76 16.97
CA LEU A 183 3.05 5.85 16.19
C LEU A 183 3.89 4.93 17.10
N GLY A 184 4.37 5.42 18.23
CA GLY A 184 5.02 4.60 19.25
C GLY A 184 4.06 3.57 19.86
N THR A 185 2.82 3.99 20.15
CA THR A 185 1.75 3.11 20.64
C THR A 185 1.38 2.05 19.61
N LEU A 186 1.35 2.40 18.32
CA LEU A 186 1.13 1.45 17.22
C LEU A 186 2.20 0.34 17.22
N LEU A 187 3.47 0.71 17.32
CA LEU A 187 4.59 -0.24 17.38
C LEU A 187 4.58 -1.07 18.67
N ALA A 188 4.24 -0.46 19.81
CA ALA A 188 4.07 -1.17 21.07
C ALA A 188 2.93 -2.19 20.99
N GLY A 189 1.82 -1.86 20.33
CA GLY A 189 0.72 -2.78 20.05
C GLY A 189 1.16 -3.95 19.18
N ALA A 190 1.92 -3.68 18.11
CA ALA A 190 2.47 -4.73 17.24
C ALA A 190 3.44 -5.67 17.97
N ALA A 191 4.33 -5.11 18.80
CA ALA A 191 5.23 -5.89 19.65
C ALA A 191 4.45 -6.73 20.67
N THR A 192 3.48 -6.13 21.34
CA THR A 192 2.64 -6.81 22.34
C THR A 192 1.82 -7.92 21.70
N ALA A 193 1.34 -7.76 20.47
CA ALA A 193 0.59 -8.79 19.74
C ALA A 193 1.39 -10.07 19.51
N SER A 194 2.73 -9.99 19.56
CA SER A 194 3.61 -11.16 19.45
C SER A 194 3.64 -12.02 20.71
N LEU A 195 3.26 -11.46 21.87
CA LEU A 195 3.31 -12.13 23.18
C LEU A 195 1.90 -12.35 23.76
N ALA A 196 1.04 -11.35 23.62
CA ALA A 196 -0.34 -11.32 24.09
C ALA A 196 -1.24 -10.77 22.96
N PRO A 197 -1.71 -11.63 22.03
CA PRO A 197 -2.43 -11.20 20.82
C PRO A 197 -3.62 -10.28 21.10
N ALA A 198 -4.47 -10.61 22.07
CA ALA A 198 -5.65 -9.81 22.40
C ALA A 198 -5.28 -8.39 22.87
N ALA A 199 -4.37 -8.28 23.84
CA ALA A 199 -3.90 -6.99 24.36
C ALA A 199 -3.18 -6.18 23.27
N GLY A 200 -2.35 -6.83 22.46
CA GLY A 200 -1.66 -6.19 21.34
C GLY A 200 -2.63 -5.61 20.30
N GLN A 201 -3.68 -6.36 19.95
CA GLN A 201 -4.72 -5.91 19.02
C GLN A 201 -5.51 -4.71 19.56
N LEU A 202 -5.83 -4.69 20.86
CA LEU A 202 -6.46 -3.55 21.51
C LEU A 202 -5.59 -2.29 21.40
N VAL A 203 -4.33 -2.38 21.82
CA VAL A 203 -3.39 -1.25 21.79
C VAL A 203 -3.15 -0.78 20.35
N PHE A 204 -2.99 -1.71 19.42
CA PHE A 204 -2.84 -1.41 17.99
C PHE A 204 -4.08 -0.68 17.44
N GLY A 205 -5.28 -1.17 17.75
CA GLY A 205 -6.54 -0.55 17.31
C GLY A 205 -6.77 0.85 17.90
N LEU A 206 -6.43 1.06 19.18
CA LEU A 206 -6.46 2.39 19.82
C LEU A 206 -5.52 3.36 19.12
N ALA A 207 -4.31 2.92 18.76
CA ALA A 207 -3.36 3.75 18.02
C ALA A 207 -3.90 4.10 16.63
N LEU A 208 -4.48 3.15 15.88
CA LEU A 208 -5.11 3.41 14.57
C LEU A 208 -6.28 4.40 14.67
N ALA A 209 -7.18 4.22 15.64
CA ALA A 209 -8.30 5.13 15.86
C ALA A 209 -7.82 6.54 16.22
N GLY A 210 -6.81 6.64 17.11
CA GLY A 210 -6.17 7.90 17.45
C GLY A 210 -5.48 8.57 16.25
N LEU A 211 -4.78 7.80 15.41
CA LEU A 211 -4.19 8.30 14.16
C LEU A 211 -5.25 8.81 13.18
N ALA A 212 -6.38 8.13 13.06
CA ALA A 212 -7.49 8.57 12.21
C ALA A 212 -8.02 9.94 12.67
N VAL A 213 -8.28 10.10 13.98
CA VAL A 213 -8.69 11.38 14.56
C VAL A 213 -7.60 12.44 14.35
N TRP A 214 -6.34 12.11 14.61
CA TRP A 214 -5.23 13.04 14.42
C TRP A 214 -5.13 13.53 12.97
N LEU A 215 -5.19 12.63 11.99
CA LEU A 215 -5.14 12.97 10.57
C LEU A 215 -6.36 13.81 10.16
N LEU A 216 -7.56 13.44 10.64
CA LEU A 216 -8.79 14.21 10.43
C LEU A 216 -8.79 15.56 11.16
N CYS A 217 -7.96 15.80 12.18
CA CYS A 217 -7.87 17.09 12.86
C CYS A 217 -6.71 17.96 12.39
N PHE A 218 -5.60 17.38 11.93
CA PHE A 218 -4.36 18.11 11.67
C PHE A 218 -3.82 18.03 10.23
N ASP A 219 -4.18 17.02 9.43
CA ASP A 219 -3.67 16.93 8.04
C ASP A 219 -4.22 18.06 7.14
N ILE A 220 -3.43 18.49 6.15
CA ILE A 220 -3.80 19.52 5.17
C ILE A 220 -4.93 19.07 4.23
N ALA A 221 -5.18 17.77 4.08
CA ALA A 221 -6.17 17.22 3.15
C ALA A 221 -7.56 17.88 3.26
N ARG A 222 -7.99 18.26 4.48
CA ARG A 222 -9.23 19.00 4.73
C ARG A 222 -9.32 20.35 4.01
N ARG A 223 -8.18 20.99 3.80
CA ARG A 223 -8.08 22.25 3.03
C ARG A 223 -7.86 21.96 1.55
N THR A 224 -7.00 21.00 1.23
CA THR A 224 -6.68 20.59 -0.14
C THR A 224 -7.89 20.03 -0.90
N VAL A 225 -8.90 19.50 -0.21
CA VAL A 225 -10.16 19.06 -0.84
C VAL A 225 -10.91 20.19 -1.55
N LYS A 226 -10.67 21.44 -1.16
CA LYS A 226 -11.21 22.63 -1.84
C LYS A 226 -10.39 23.09 -3.05
N ALA A 227 -9.24 22.45 -3.30
CA ALA A 227 -8.43 22.73 -4.49
C ALA A 227 -9.09 22.16 -5.76
N ASN A 228 -8.40 22.25 -6.89
CA ASN A 228 -8.88 21.77 -8.18
C ASN A 228 -8.08 20.58 -8.71
N ALA A 229 -8.66 19.86 -9.66
CA ALA A 229 -8.04 18.77 -10.42
C ALA A 229 -7.41 17.67 -9.53
N LEU A 230 -6.14 17.35 -9.75
CA LEU A 230 -5.45 16.21 -9.13
C LEU A 230 -5.31 16.37 -7.62
N SER A 231 -4.99 17.58 -7.14
CA SER A 231 -4.85 17.87 -5.71
C SER A 231 -6.14 17.57 -4.95
N ARG A 232 -7.30 17.92 -5.54
CA ARG A 232 -8.61 17.58 -4.96
C ARG A 232 -8.84 16.08 -4.89
N TYR A 233 -8.56 15.37 -5.98
CA TYR A 233 -8.70 13.91 -6.02
C TYR A 233 -7.85 13.23 -4.95
N MET A 234 -6.57 13.62 -4.85
CA MET A 234 -5.68 13.13 -3.79
C MET A 234 -6.29 13.38 -2.42
N ALA A 235 -6.76 14.61 -2.15
CA ALA A 235 -7.37 14.95 -0.88
C ALA A 235 -8.63 14.13 -0.55
N VAL A 236 -9.49 13.84 -1.54
CA VAL A 236 -10.67 12.98 -1.35
C VAL A 236 -10.25 11.56 -0.99
N CYS A 237 -9.30 10.97 -1.71
CA CYS A 237 -8.75 9.65 -1.39
C CYS A 237 -8.17 9.59 0.03
N LEU A 238 -7.41 10.63 0.44
CA LEU A 238 -6.83 10.74 1.78
C LEU A 238 -7.92 10.78 2.87
N LEU A 239 -8.91 11.67 2.72
CA LEU A 239 -9.96 11.86 3.71
C LEU A 239 -10.83 10.61 3.88
N LEU A 240 -11.21 9.96 2.78
CA LEU A 240 -11.94 8.70 2.85
C LEU A 240 -11.08 7.59 3.47
N GLY A 241 -9.78 7.57 3.15
CA GLY A 241 -8.81 6.67 3.79
C GLY A 241 -8.74 6.87 5.29
N TYR A 242 -8.74 8.10 5.80
CA TYR A 242 -8.74 8.37 7.24
C TYR A 242 -10.01 7.87 7.92
N GLY A 243 -11.17 7.99 7.25
CA GLY A 243 -12.41 7.38 7.75
C GLY A 243 -12.26 5.87 7.93
N TRP A 244 -11.71 5.18 6.93
CA TRP A 244 -11.45 3.75 7.02
C TRP A 244 -10.37 3.36 8.03
N LEU A 245 -9.37 4.21 8.26
CA LEU A 245 -8.39 4.01 9.34
C LEU A 245 -9.08 3.98 10.71
N GLY A 246 -10.09 4.84 10.91
CA GLY A 246 -10.91 4.83 12.12
C GLY A 246 -11.74 3.55 12.26
N VAL A 247 -12.42 3.14 11.19
CA VAL A 247 -13.17 1.86 11.14
C VAL A 247 -12.25 0.67 11.42
N ALA A 248 -11.06 0.67 10.84
CA ALA A 248 -10.05 -0.34 11.12
C ALA A 248 -9.66 -0.34 12.60
N GLY A 249 -9.34 0.82 13.18
CA GLY A 249 -8.99 0.92 14.60
C GLY A 249 -10.06 0.35 15.53
N LEU A 250 -11.33 0.69 15.29
CA LEU A 250 -12.46 0.15 16.05
C LEU A 250 -12.61 -1.37 15.85
N ALA A 251 -12.43 -1.87 14.63
CA ALA A 251 -12.48 -3.30 14.36
C ALA A 251 -11.32 -4.06 15.01
N TRP A 252 -10.09 -3.53 15.00
CA TRP A 252 -8.94 -4.11 15.71
C TRP A 252 -9.15 -4.17 17.22
N ILE A 253 -9.75 -3.13 17.81
CA ILE A 253 -10.21 -3.17 19.21
C ILE A 253 -11.22 -4.31 19.38
N GLY A 254 -12.19 -4.41 18.48
CA GLY A 254 -13.19 -5.48 18.49
C GLY A 254 -12.57 -6.89 18.47
N VAL A 255 -11.55 -7.13 17.63
CA VAL A 255 -10.84 -8.43 17.62
C VAL A 255 -10.13 -8.66 18.96
N GLY A 256 -9.48 -7.65 19.52
CA GLY A 256 -8.83 -7.74 20.83
C GLY A 256 -9.80 -8.02 21.99
N LEU A 257 -11.07 -7.62 21.85
CA LEU A 257 -12.16 -7.96 22.78
C LEU A 257 -12.84 -9.32 22.48
N GLY A 258 -12.40 -10.04 21.45
CA GLY A 258 -12.93 -11.36 21.07
C GLY A 258 -14.10 -11.33 20.06
N HIS A 259 -14.43 -10.18 19.47
CA HIS A 259 -15.47 -10.11 18.44
C HIS A 259 -14.96 -10.63 17.07
N ALA A 260 -15.85 -11.26 16.31
CA ALA A 260 -15.56 -11.86 14.99
C ALA A 260 -15.47 -10.81 13.85
N VAL A 261 -14.68 -9.76 14.02
CA VAL A 261 -14.56 -8.61 13.08
C VAL A 261 -13.19 -8.52 12.41
N ARG A 262 -12.45 -9.64 12.37
CA ARG A 262 -11.08 -9.69 11.82
C ARG A 262 -11.01 -9.33 10.34
N ASP A 263 -11.97 -9.77 9.52
CA ASP A 263 -11.99 -9.39 8.09
C ASP A 263 -12.11 -7.86 7.92
N THR A 264 -13.02 -7.24 8.68
CA THR A 264 -13.21 -5.78 8.73
C THR A 264 -11.93 -5.08 9.17
N ALA A 265 -11.29 -5.54 10.25
CA ALA A 265 -10.06 -4.94 10.77
C ALA A 265 -8.93 -4.92 9.72
N LEU A 266 -8.74 -6.03 9.01
CA LEU A 266 -7.70 -6.18 7.99
C LEU A 266 -8.03 -5.38 6.73
N HIS A 267 -9.25 -5.48 6.20
CA HIS A 267 -9.60 -4.90 4.90
C HIS A 267 -10.00 -3.43 4.98
N ALA A 268 -10.53 -2.94 6.10
CA ALA A 268 -10.66 -1.50 6.32
C ALA A 268 -9.27 -0.83 6.33
N LEU A 269 -8.27 -1.47 6.93
CA LEU A 269 -6.90 -0.94 6.94
C LEU A 269 -6.22 -1.09 5.57
N ALA A 270 -6.23 -2.29 4.99
CA ALA A 270 -5.54 -2.56 3.73
C ALA A 270 -6.22 -1.89 2.53
N LEU A 271 -7.52 -2.14 2.31
CA LEU A 271 -8.24 -1.60 1.15
C LEU A 271 -8.73 -0.18 1.43
N GLY A 272 -9.35 0.04 2.58
CA GLY A 272 -9.96 1.32 2.91
C GLY A 272 -8.94 2.43 3.11
N PHE A 273 -7.85 2.18 3.85
CA PHE A 273 -6.79 3.16 4.09
C PHE A 273 -5.62 3.04 3.12
N VAL A 274 -4.90 1.91 3.09
CA VAL A 274 -3.65 1.79 2.31
C VAL A 274 -3.89 1.87 0.80
N VAL A 275 -4.88 1.14 0.24
CA VAL A 275 -5.16 1.23 -1.20
C VAL A 275 -5.67 2.61 -1.57
N SER A 276 -6.49 3.27 -0.75
CA SER A 276 -6.89 4.67 -0.99
C SER A 276 -5.69 5.62 -1.07
N MET A 277 -4.67 5.43 -0.22
CA MET A 277 -3.39 6.17 -0.33
C MET A 277 -2.68 5.85 -1.64
N MET A 278 -2.62 4.57 -2.03
CA MET A 278 -2.05 4.17 -3.31
C MET A 278 -2.78 4.80 -4.50
N LEU A 279 -4.11 4.85 -4.48
CA LEU A 279 -4.91 5.52 -5.52
C LEU A 279 -4.61 7.02 -5.58
N ALA A 280 -4.47 7.67 -4.43
CA ALA A 280 -4.11 9.09 -4.35
C ALA A 280 -2.75 9.38 -5.00
N HIS A 281 -1.74 8.56 -4.71
CA HIS A 281 -0.36 8.83 -5.10
C HIS A 281 0.04 8.27 -6.46
N ALA A 282 -0.59 7.20 -6.93
CA ALA A 282 -0.24 6.56 -8.20
C ALA A 282 -0.23 7.50 -9.42
N PRO A 283 -1.16 8.48 -9.59
CA PRO A 283 -1.09 9.45 -10.68
C PRO A 283 0.16 10.35 -10.67
N VAL A 284 0.87 10.44 -9.54
CA VAL A 284 2.08 11.26 -9.36
C VAL A 284 3.34 10.39 -9.38
N ILE A 285 3.34 9.28 -8.65
CA ILE A 285 4.51 8.41 -8.47
C ILE A 285 4.78 7.57 -9.72
N LEU A 286 3.73 7.00 -10.33
CA LEU A 286 3.90 6.11 -11.49
C LEU A 286 4.55 6.83 -12.69
N PRO A 287 4.21 8.09 -13.03
CA PRO A 287 4.96 8.89 -13.99
C PRO A 287 6.46 8.99 -13.70
N ALA A 288 6.84 9.23 -12.45
CA ALA A 288 8.23 9.40 -12.03
C ALA A 288 9.02 8.09 -12.14
N VAL A 289 8.43 6.98 -11.72
CA VAL A 289 9.07 5.65 -11.72
C VAL A 289 9.10 5.04 -13.13
N ALA A 290 7.96 5.00 -13.81
CA ALA A 290 7.85 4.39 -15.14
C ALA A 290 8.35 5.31 -16.27
N LYS A 291 8.66 6.58 -15.98
CA LYS A 291 9.00 7.63 -16.96
C LYS A 291 7.92 7.81 -18.03
N VAL A 292 6.66 7.80 -17.60
CA VAL A 292 5.49 8.06 -18.44
C VAL A 292 4.82 9.36 -18.01
N LYS A 293 3.95 9.92 -18.84
CA LYS A 293 3.09 11.04 -18.45
C LYS A 293 1.65 10.57 -18.49
N LEU A 294 0.83 11.08 -17.58
CA LEU A 294 -0.57 10.69 -17.41
C LEU A 294 -1.48 11.87 -17.72
N LEU A 295 -2.54 11.61 -18.48
CA LEU A 295 -3.62 12.57 -18.65
C LEU A 295 -4.66 12.35 -17.54
N TYR A 296 -4.62 13.16 -16.50
CA TYR A 296 -5.59 13.11 -15.41
C TYR A 296 -6.97 13.60 -15.87
N GLY A 297 -8.04 12.99 -15.33
CA GLY A 297 -9.43 13.38 -15.58
C GLY A 297 -10.40 12.83 -14.51
N PRO A 298 -11.69 13.21 -14.56
CA PRO A 298 -12.68 12.82 -13.55
C PRO A 298 -12.94 11.31 -13.48
N VAL A 299 -12.59 10.56 -14.52
CA VAL A 299 -12.72 9.08 -14.56
C VAL A 299 -11.99 8.38 -13.41
N PHE A 300 -10.96 9.00 -12.83
CA PHE A 300 -10.21 8.47 -11.68
C PHE A 300 -11.07 8.33 -10.40
N TYR A 301 -12.21 9.03 -10.31
CA TYR A 301 -13.15 8.87 -9.19
C TYR A 301 -13.98 7.58 -9.28
N LEU A 302 -14.12 6.97 -10.46
CA LEU A 302 -14.89 5.73 -10.62
C LEU A 302 -14.32 4.54 -9.83
N PRO A 303 -13.02 4.17 -9.96
CA PRO A 303 -12.46 3.09 -9.16
C PRO A 303 -12.43 3.43 -7.67
N LEU A 304 -12.31 4.71 -7.31
CA LEU A 304 -12.42 5.15 -5.92
C LEU A 304 -13.83 4.89 -5.38
N ALA A 305 -14.87 5.39 -6.06
CA ALA A 305 -16.25 5.15 -5.65
C ALA A 305 -16.56 3.64 -5.56
N LEU A 306 -16.14 2.87 -6.56
CA LEU A 306 -16.31 1.41 -6.58
C LEU A 306 -15.61 0.75 -5.39
N LEU A 307 -14.36 1.14 -5.07
CA LEU A 307 -13.62 0.59 -3.93
C LEU A 307 -14.36 0.83 -2.62
N HIS A 308 -14.78 2.07 -2.36
CA HIS A 308 -15.42 2.44 -1.10
C HIS A 308 -16.81 1.81 -0.94
N LEU A 309 -17.63 1.85 -1.99
CA LEU A 309 -18.98 1.25 -1.96
C LEU A 309 -18.91 -0.27 -1.80
N SER A 310 -18.02 -0.94 -2.54
CA SER A 310 -17.84 -2.39 -2.41
C SER A 310 -17.26 -2.80 -1.05
N LEU A 311 -16.39 -1.96 -0.45
CA LEU A 311 -15.86 -2.21 0.89
C LEU A 311 -16.95 -2.03 1.96
N LEU A 312 -17.85 -1.06 1.82
CA LEU A 312 -19.04 -0.94 2.67
C LEU A 312 -19.92 -2.19 2.60
N VAL A 313 -20.15 -2.72 1.39
CA VAL A 313 -20.90 -3.98 1.21
C VAL A 313 -20.18 -5.14 1.91
N ARG A 314 -18.86 -5.25 1.72
CA ARG A 314 -18.04 -6.33 2.29
C ARG A 314 -18.15 -6.40 3.82
N VAL A 315 -18.05 -5.25 4.50
CA VAL A 315 -17.93 -5.20 5.96
C VAL A 315 -19.25 -4.89 6.68
N GLY A 316 -20.22 -4.33 5.97
CA GLY A 316 -21.46 -3.80 6.55
C GLY A 316 -22.71 -4.62 6.21
N VAL A 317 -22.68 -5.49 5.19
CA VAL A 317 -23.86 -6.27 4.77
C VAL A 317 -23.62 -7.77 5.00
N PRO A 318 -24.28 -8.38 6.00
CA PRO A 318 -24.18 -9.82 6.25
C PRO A 318 -24.48 -10.65 5.01
N GLY A 319 -23.69 -11.68 4.75
CA GLY A 319 -23.86 -12.59 3.60
C GLY A 319 -23.34 -12.05 2.25
N LEU A 320 -22.97 -10.77 2.14
CA LEU A 320 -22.45 -10.18 0.89
C LEU A 320 -20.93 -10.01 0.84
N LEU A 321 -20.20 -10.67 1.74
CA LEU A 321 -18.73 -10.68 1.76
C LEU A 321 -18.12 -11.00 0.37
N PRO A 322 -18.53 -12.07 -0.35
CA PRO A 322 -17.94 -12.39 -1.65
C PRO A 322 -18.20 -11.29 -2.69
N ALA A 323 -19.41 -10.72 -2.71
CA ALA A 323 -19.78 -9.65 -3.64
C ALA A 323 -18.98 -8.38 -3.39
N GLY A 324 -18.81 -7.99 -2.12
CA GLY A 324 -17.95 -6.87 -1.73
C GLY A 324 -16.49 -7.10 -2.12
N ALA A 325 -15.96 -8.30 -1.92
CA ALA A 325 -14.60 -8.67 -2.32
C ALA A 325 -14.40 -8.62 -3.85
N ILE A 326 -15.37 -9.10 -4.65
CA ILE A 326 -15.36 -8.97 -6.11
C ILE A 326 -15.33 -7.50 -6.52
N GLY A 327 -16.17 -6.66 -5.89
CA GLY A 327 -16.19 -5.22 -6.15
C GLY A 327 -14.85 -4.54 -5.80
N ASN A 328 -14.20 -4.95 -4.71
CA ASN A 328 -12.87 -4.45 -4.36
C ASN A 328 -11.82 -4.83 -5.42
N ALA A 329 -11.82 -6.09 -5.87
CA ALA A 329 -10.91 -6.56 -6.92
C ALA A 329 -11.16 -5.83 -8.25
N ALA A 330 -12.43 -5.64 -8.62
CA ALA A 330 -12.84 -4.89 -9.80
C ALA A 330 -12.39 -3.42 -9.74
N ALA A 331 -12.45 -2.79 -8.56
CA ALA A 331 -11.95 -1.43 -8.37
C ALA A 331 -10.44 -1.31 -8.66
N MET A 332 -9.65 -2.28 -8.18
CA MET A 332 -8.21 -2.31 -8.41
C MET A 332 -7.89 -2.53 -9.90
N GLY A 333 -8.59 -3.47 -10.56
CA GLY A 333 -8.45 -3.72 -11.99
C GLY A 333 -8.86 -2.52 -12.85
N LEU A 334 -9.98 -1.89 -12.52
CA LEU A 334 -10.48 -0.68 -13.18
C LEU A 334 -9.49 0.48 -13.04
N PHE A 335 -8.90 0.67 -11.85
CA PHE A 335 -7.89 1.68 -11.63
C PHE A 335 -6.65 1.44 -12.50
N ALA A 336 -6.14 0.21 -12.55
CA ALA A 336 -5.00 -0.14 -13.40
C ALA A 336 -5.29 0.13 -14.89
N ALA A 337 -6.50 -0.23 -15.36
CA ALA A 337 -6.94 0.04 -16.73
C ALA A 337 -7.03 1.54 -17.03
N ILE A 338 -7.58 2.34 -16.11
CA ILE A 338 -7.65 3.81 -16.25
C ILE A 338 -6.26 4.43 -16.30
N VAL A 339 -5.33 4.01 -15.43
CA VAL A 339 -3.96 4.52 -15.45
C VAL A 339 -3.25 4.17 -16.76
N ALA A 340 -3.37 2.93 -17.24
CA ALA A 340 -2.80 2.50 -18.51
C ALA A 340 -3.40 3.28 -19.69
N GLY A 341 -4.73 3.43 -19.72
CA GLY A 341 -5.46 4.21 -20.72
C GLY A 341 -5.06 5.69 -20.71
N ALA A 342 -4.91 6.29 -19.53
CA ALA A 342 -4.46 7.67 -19.38
C ALA A 342 -3.02 7.88 -19.86
N ALA A 343 -2.12 6.92 -19.61
CA ALA A 343 -0.75 6.96 -20.10
C ALA A 343 -0.69 6.87 -21.63
N TRP A 344 -1.51 6.00 -22.21
CA TRP A 344 -1.57 5.81 -23.65
C TRP A 344 -2.26 6.96 -24.37
N ALA A 345 -3.36 7.49 -23.84
CA ALA A 345 -4.04 8.67 -24.36
C ALA A 345 -3.09 9.88 -24.38
N TRP A 346 -2.28 10.04 -23.33
CA TRP A 346 -1.25 11.08 -23.28
C TRP A 346 -0.24 10.93 -24.43
N ARG A 347 0.26 9.71 -24.67
CA ARG A 347 1.19 9.42 -25.78
C ARG A 347 0.55 9.77 -27.12
N ARG A 348 -0.66 9.28 -27.42
CA ARG A 348 -1.36 9.53 -28.69
C ARG A 348 -1.53 11.02 -28.99
N LYS A 349 -1.92 11.81 -28.00
CA LYS A 349 -2.18 13.25 -28.15
C LYS A 349 -0.91 14.06 -28.46
N HIS A 350 0.26 13.60 -28.00
CA HIS A 350 1.52 14.33 -28.13
C HIS A 350 2.49 13.70 -29.15
N SER A 351 2.22 12.50 -29.65
CA SER A 351 2.94 11.92 -30.79
C SER A 351 2.51 12.54 -32.12
N SER A 352 1.26 13.00 -32.26
CA SER A 352 0.75 13.65 -33.48
C SER A 352 1.26 15.07 -33.69
N THR A 353 1.70 15.76 -32.63
CA THR A 353 2.23 17.13 -32.70
C THR A 353 3.69 17.17 -33.19
N SER A 354 4.43 16.06 -33.04
CA SER A 354 5.79 15.93 -33.57
C SER A 354 5.81 15.78 -35.10
N SER A 355 4.79 15.15 -35.70
CA SER A 355 4.71 14.93 -37.15
C SER A 355 4.25 16.16 -37.96
N LEU A 356 3.58 17.12 -37.31
CA LEU A 356 3.16 18.38 -37.94
C LEU A 356 4.32 19.41 -38.00
N ARG A 357 5.21 19.43 -37.00
CA ARG A 357 6.41 20.29 -37.02
C ARG A 357 7.45 19.85 -38.06
N THR A 358 7.59 18.55 -38.31
CA THR A 358 8.50 18.06 -39.37
C THR A 358 7.96 18.32 -40.78
N ARG A 359 6.63 18.27 -41.00
CA ARG A 359 6.02 18.58 -42.30
C ARG A 359 6.08 20.07 -42.68
N HIS A 360 6.00 20.98 -41.71
CA HIS A 360 6.18 22.42 -42.01
C HIS A 360 7.64 22.81 -42.26
N ALA A 361 8.60 22.10 -41.65
CA ALA A 361 10.03 22.32 -41.91
C ALA A 361 10.47 21.79 -43.29
N SER A 362 9.82 20.74 -43.81
CA SER A 362 10.11 20.21 -45.16
C SER A 362 9.36 20.91 -46.29
N ALA A 363 8.44 21.82 -45.99
CA ALA A 363 7.69 22.59 -47.00
C ALA A 363 8.33 23.97 -47.31
N HIS A 364 9.45 24.29 -46.65
CA HIS A 364 10.25 25.51 -46.88
C HIS A 364 11.63 25.20 -47.47
N HIS A 365 11.81 24.02 -48.06
CA HIS A 365 12.99 23.67 -48.85
C HIS A 365 12.63 23.41 -50.30
#